data_AF-A0A2V7V5U6-F1
#
_entry.id   AF-A0A2V7V5U6-F1
#
_cell.length_a   1.000
_cell.length_b   1.000
_cell.length_c   1.000
_cell.angle_alpha   90.00
_cell.angle_beta   90.00
_cell.angle_gamma   90.00
#
_symmetry.space_group_name_H-M   'P 1'
#
loop_
_entity.id
_entity.type
_entity.pdbx_description
1 polymer ?
#
loop_
_entity_poly.entity_id
_entity_poly.type
_entity_poly.pdbx_seq_one_letter_code
_entity_poly.pdbx_strand_id
1 'polypeptide(L)' 'GATAHHCAFYPMSASTVKAHKDELKGYDTSPGTIRFPTDRPLPATLVRKLVKARIAENAG' A
#
# COMPACT_ATOMS: atom_id res chain seq x y z
N GLY A 1 5.59 7.11 -6.02
CA GLY A 1 6.85 7.84 -5.84
C GLY A 1 7.99 6.86 -5.74
N ALA A 2 9.23 7.27 -6.00
CA ALA A 2 10.39 6.39 -5.91
C ALA A 2 11.59 7.13 -5.34
N THR A 3 12.39 6.43 -4.54
CA THR A 3 13.68 6.86 -4.00
C THR A 3 14.67 5.70 -4.13
N ALA A 4 15.94 5.92 -3.81
CA ALA A 4 16.95 4.85 -3.81
C ALA A 4 16.60 3.66 -2.88
N HIS A 5 15.84 3.92 -1.80
CA HIS A 5 15.56 2.92 -0.77
C HIS A 5 14.14 2.34 -0.82
N HIS A 6 13.19 3.02 -1.48
CA HIS A 6 11.82 2.55 -1.54
C HIS A 6 11.03 3.08 -2.73
N CYS A 7 10.03 2.30 -3.13
CA CYS A 7 8.90 2.72 -3.96
C CYS A 7 7.71 3.04 -3.05
N ALA A 8 7.21 4.26 -3.13
CA ALA A 8 6.02 4.71 -2.40
C ALA A 8 4.76 4.53 -3.26
N PHE A 9 3.79 3.80 -2.71
CA PHE A 9 2.45 3.64 -3.25
C PHE A 9 1.47 4.52 -2.46
N TYR A 10 0.68 5.31 -3.18
CA TYR A 10 -0.24 6.29 -2.61
C TYR A 10 -1.69 5.92 -2.94
N PRO A 11 -2.35 5.07 -2.13
CA PRO A 11 -3.78 4.80 -2.28
C PRO A 11 -4.68 6.01 -1.94
N MET A 12 -4.11 7.08 -1.38
CA MET A 12 -4.83 8.31 -0.99
C MET A 12 -6.00 8.06 -0.02
N SER A 13 -5.94 6.96 0.74
CA SER A 13 -6.94 6.62 1.77
C SER A 13 -6.26 6.05 3.01
N ALA A 14 -6.48 6.73 4.14
CA ALA A 14 -6.08 6.22 5.45
C ALA A 14 -6.90 4.98 5.84
N SER A 15 -8.17 4.91 5.43
CA SER A 15 -9.08 3.80 5.70
C SER A 15 -8.63 2.52 5.00
N THR A 16 -8.28 2.60 3.71
CA THR A 16 -7.70 1.47 2.97
C THR A 16 -6.42 0.96 3.66
N VAL A 17 -5.49 1.85 4.03
CA VAL A 17 -4.24 1.44 4.71
C VAL A 17 -4.53 0.78 6.06
N LYS A 18 -5.46 1.34 6.85
CA LYS A 18 -5.84 0.80 8.17
C LYS A 18 -6.52 -0.56 8.07
N ALA A 19 -7.39 -0.77 7.08
CA ALA A 19 -8.11 -2.03 6.87
C ALA A 19 -7.16 -3.20 6.51
N HIS A 20 -6.00 -2.91 5.94
CA HIS A 20 -5.00 -3.89 5.53
C HIS A 20 -3.77 -3.95 6.44
N LYS A 21 -3.84 -3.42 7.69
CA LYS A 21 -2.69 -3.31 8.59
C LYS A 21 -1.93 -4.63 8.80
N ASP A 22 -2.66 -5.75 8.90
CA ASP A 22 -2.08 -7.05 9.23
C ASP A 22 -1.27 -7.61 8.06
N GLU A 23 -1.72 -7.36 6.83
CA GLU A 23 -1.00 -7.71 5.60
C GLU A 23 0.16 -6.75 5.30
N LEU A 24 0.08 -5.52 5.83
CA LEU A 24 1.12 -4.51 5.72
C LEU A 24 2.21 -4.63 6.81
N LYS A 25 2.12 -5.63 7.69
CA LYS A 25 3.11 -5.87 8.74
C LYS A 25 4.50 -6.08 8.11
N GLY A 26 5.47 -5.29 8.56
CA GLY A 26 6.84 -5.32 8.03
C GLY A 26 7.07 -4.44 6.79
N TYR A 27 6.09 -3.63 6.39
CA TYR A 27 6.27 -2.49 5.51
C TYR A 27 6.17 -1.19 6.29
N ASP A 28 6.86 -0.16 5.83
CA ASP A 28 6.71 1.19 6.36
C ASP A 28 5.44 1.82 5.79
N THR A 29 4.60 2.39 6.66
CA THR A 29 3.29 2.93 6.30
C THR A 29 3.02 4.24 7.00
N SER A 30 2.25 5.10 6.35
CA SER A 30 1.64 6.29 6.96
C SER A 30 0.21 6.43 6.42
N PRO A 31 -0.64 7.32 6.99
CA PRO A 31 -1.98 7.54 6.45
C PRO A 31 -1.92 7.79 4.93
N GLY A 32 -2.55 6.90 4.15
CA GLY A 32 -2.60 6.98 2.69
C GLY A 32 -1.29 6.67 1.94
N THR A 33 -0.24 6.15 2.58
CA THR A 33 1.04 5.80 1.93
C THR A 33 1.57 4.45 2.42
N ILE A 34 2.10 3.66 1.49
CA ILE A 34 2.82 2.41 1.75
C ILE A 34 4.18 2.49 1.07
N ARG A 35 5.25 2.19 1.78
CA ARG A 35 6.63 2.20 1.26
C ARG A 35 7.14 0.78 1.12
N PHE A 36 7.36 0.36 -0.12
CA PHE A 36 7.94 -0.93 -0.46
C PHE A 36 9.45 -0.77 -0.64
N PRO A 37 10.28 -1.50 0.11
CA PRO A 37 11.73 -1.37 -0.01
C PRO A 37 12.21 -1.96 -1.35
N THR A 38 13.35 -1.47 -1.83
CA THR A 38 13.90 -1.81 -3.15
C THR A 38 14.69 -3.12 -3.17
N ASP A 39 14.97 -3.70 -2.01
CA ASP A 39 15.75 -4.93 -1.83
C ASP A 39 14.94 -6.23 -2.04
N ARG A 40 13.60 -6.11 -2.17
CA ARG A 40 12.70 -7.24 -2.39
C ARG A 40 11.66 -6.94 -3.46
N PRO A 41 11.18 -7.96 -4.20
CA PRO A 41 10.18 -7.76 -5.23
C PRO A 41 8.88 -7.21 -4.63
N LEU A 42 8.18 -6.40 -5.42
CA LEU A 42 6.87 -5.87 -5.05
C LEU A 42 5.86 -7.02 -4.88
N PRO A 43 5.14 -7.11 -3.74
CA PRO A 43 4.21 -8.21 -3.48
C PRO A 43 2.93 -8.03 -4.30
N ALA A 44 2.92 -8.55 -5.53
CA ALA A 44 1.84 -8.33 -6.51
C ALA A 44 0.45 -8.68 -5.97
N THR A 45 0.32 -9.75 -5.16
CA THR A 45 -0.95 -10.14 -4.54
C THR A 45 -1.48 -9.08 -3.58
N LEU A 46 -0.60 -8.56 -2.71
CA LEU A 46 -0.95 -7.50 -1.76
C LEU A 46 -1.33 -6.21 -2.49
N VAL A 47 -0.54 -5.81 -3.49
CA VAL A 47 -0.82 -4.60 -4.29
C VAL A 47 -2.17 -4.71 -5.00
N ARG A 48 -2.47 -5.86 -5.64
CA ARG A 48 -3.77 -6.10 -6.27
C ARG A 48 -4.93 -6.01 -5.27
N LYS A 49 -4.74 -6.52 -4.05
CA LYS A 49 -5.76 -6.45 -3.00
C LYS A 49 -6.04 -5.00 -2.58
N LEU A 50 -4.99 -4.21 -2.35
CA LEU A 50 -5.10 -2.80 -1.98
C LEU A 50 -5.78 -1.97 -3.08
N VAL A 51 -5.46 -2.22 -4.35
CA VAL A 51 -6.11 -1.56 -5.49
C VAL A 51 -7.60 -1.89 -5.54
N LYS A 52 -7.98 -3.17 -5.40
CA LYS A 52 -9.39 -3.57 -5.37
C LYS A 52 -10.15 -2.96 -4.20
N ALA A 53 -9.55 -2.92 -3.01
CA ALA A 53 -10.13 -2.28 -1.84
C ALA A 53 -10.37 -0.78 -2.10
N ARG A 54 -9.39 -0.10 -2.70
CA ARG A 54 -9.54 1.32 -3.03
C ARG A 54 -10.63 1.58 -4.07
N ILE A 55 -10.74 0.72 -5.09
CA ILE A 55 -11.83 0.81 -6.08
C ILE A 55 -13.19 0.64 -5.41
N ALA A 56 -13.34 -0.34 -4.53
CA ALA A 56 -14.59 -0.57 -3.80
C ALA A 56 -14.93 0.60 -2.86
N GLU A 57 -13.95 1.17 -2.16
CA GLU A 57 -14.13 2.35 -1.30
C GLU A 57 -14.58 3.59 -2.10
N ASN A 58 -14.12 3.75 -3.35
CA ASN A 58 -14.50 4.87 -4.22
C ASN A 58 -15.88 4.73 -4.87
N ALA A 59 -16.45 3.53 -4.88
CA ALA A 59 -17.73 3.25 -5.53
C ALA A 59 -18.95 3.47 -4.60
N GLY A 60 -18.72 3.68 -3.32
CA GLY A 60 -19.73 4.06 -2.33
C GLY A 60 -19.66 5.56 -2.01
#